data_AF-A0A7W2X583-F1
#
_entry.id   AF-A0A7W2X583-F1
#
_cell.length_a   1.000
_cell.length_b   1.000
_cell.length_c   1.000
_cell.angle_alpha   90.00
_cell.angle_beta   90.00
_cell.angle_gamma   90.00
#
_symmetry.space_group_name_H-M   'P 1'
#
loop_
_entity.id
_entity.type
_entity.pdbx_description
1 polymer ?
#
loop_
_entity_poly.entity_id
_entity_poly.type
_entity_poly.pdbx_seq_one_letter_code
_entity_poly.pdbx_strand_id
1 'polypeptide(L)'
;MKASVTTVELNIAVVNKEIATFNINGAISGVVHLPSSGPVTVVLDGGYVLGEFHCPVCAVKHIGLLSVNFAEAQNACGMSYYDHKRQQLN
;
A
#
# COMPACT_ATOMS: atom_id res chain seq x y z
N MET A 1 -15.34 23.66 8.92
CA MET A 1 -15.11 22.36 8.26
C MET A 1 -15.20 21.27 9.32
N LYS A 2 -15.94 20.18 9.06
CA LYS A 2 -16.00 19.03 9.97
C LYS A 2 -14.76 18.18 9.71
N ALA A 3 -13.94 17.91 10.73
CA ALA A 3 -12.79 17.04 10.57
C ALA A 3 -13.27 15.62 10.23
N SER A 4 -12.76 15.05 9.14
CA SER A 4 -12.95 13.63 8.80
C SER A 4 -11.76 12.84 9.31
N VAL A 5 -12.02 11.77 10.05
CA VAL A 5 -10.99 10.83 10.50
C VAL A 5 -11.07 9.61 9.59
N THR A 6 -9.97 9.32 8.89
CA THR A 6 -9.83 8.11 8.08
C THR A 6 -8.94 7.13 8.84
N THR A 7 -9.48 5.97 9.15
CA THR A 7 -8.73 4.87 9.77
C THR A 7 -8.30 3.88 8.69
N VAL A 8 -7.05 3.44 8.74
CA VAL A 8 -6.50 2.48 7.80
C VAL A 8 -5.78 1.40 8.59
N GLU A 9 -6.04 0.13 8.26
CA GLU A 9 -5.36 -1.01 8.87
C GLU A 9 -4.23 -1.47 7.95
N LEU A 10 -3.00 -1.40 8.47
CA LEU A 10 -1.80 -1.89 7.80
C LEU A 10 -1.28 -3.10 8.57
N ASN A 11 -1.35 -4.25 7.92
CA ASN A 11 -0.79 -5.50 8.41
C ASN A 11 0.56 -5.74 7.73
N ILE A 12 1.59 -6.05 8.52
CA ILE A 12 2.94 -6.39 8.02
C ILE A 12 3.38 -7.70 8.69
N ALA A 13 3.83 -8.65 7.89
CA ALA A 13 4.32 -9.94 8.36
C ALA A 13 5.71 -10.23 7.77
N VAL A 14 6.68 -10.48 8.65
CA VAL A 14 8.03 -10.89 8.25
C VAL A 14 7.99 -12.35 7.81
N VAL A 15 8.41 -12.62 6.58
CA VAL A 15 8.48 -13.98 6.03
C VAL A 15 9.85 -14.59 6.30
N ASN A 16 10.91 -13.83 6.07
CA ASN A 16 12.29 -14.22 6.35
C ASN A 16 13.17 -12.96 6.52
N LYS A 17 14.50 -13.13 6.57
CA LYS A 17 15.45 -12.03 6.79
C LYS A 17 15.45 -10.98 5.67
N GLU A 18 14.98 -11.33 4.48
CA GLU A 18 15.06 -10.50 3.27
C GLU A 18 13.68 -10.09 2.75
N ILE A 19 12.59 -10.66 3.29
CA ILE A 19 11.24 -10.43 2.78
C ILE A 19 10.27 -10.24 3.94
N ALA A 20 9.52 -9.16 3.86
CA ALA A 20 8.27 -8.98 4.59
C ALA A 20 7.11 -8.81 3.58
N THR A 21 5.92 -9.22 3.97
CA THR A 21 4.68 -8.98 3.23
C THR A 21 3.87 -7.91 3.94
N PHE A 22 3.07 -7.17 3.19
CA PHE A 22 2.11 -6.24 3.78
C PHE A 22 0.76 -6.33 3.09
N ASN A 23 -0.28 -5.96 3.84
CA ASN A 23 -1.64 -5.88 3.37
C ASN A 23 -2.32 -4.66 4.01
N ILE A 24 -3.02 -3.89 3.19
CA ILE A 24 -3.80 -2.72 3.57
C ILE A 24 -5.27 -3.02 3.29
N ASN A 25 -6.05 -3.20 4.35
CA ASN A 25 -7.51 -3.43 4.28
C ASN A 25 -7.96 -4.50 3.24
N GLY A 26 -7.13 -5.49 2.92
CA GLY A 26 -7.40 -6.47 1.87
C GLY A 26 -7.37 -5.93 0.42
N ALA A 27 -7.09 -4.64 0.22
CA ALA A 27 -7.22 -3.95 -1.05
C ALA A 27 -5.89 -3.69 -1.75
N ILE A 28 -4.82 -3.42 -0.98
CA ILE A 28 -3.46 -3.30 -1.50
C ILE A 28 -2.60 -4.28 -0.72
N SER A 29 -1.82 -5.07 -1.43
CA SER A 29 -0.82 -5.95 -0.85
C SER A 29 0.46 -5.93 -1.66
N GLY A 30 1.52 -6.45 -1.06
CA GLY A 30 2.81 -6.52 -1.70
C GLY A 30 3.88 -7.05 -0.78
N VAL A 31 5.11 -6.89 -1.25
CA VAL A 31 6.33 -7.32 -0.57
C VAL A 31 7.27 -6.15 -0.33
N VAL A 32 7.94 -6.20 0.81
CA VAL A 32 9.09 -5.36 1.15
C VAL A 32 10.32 -6.26 1.09
N HIS A 33 11.18 -5.98 0.11
CA HIS A 33 12.48 -6.61 0.00
C HIS A 33 13.50 -5.85 0.86
N LEU A 34 14.11 -6.57 1.79
CA LEU A 34 14.98 -6.10 2.86
C LEU A 34 16.39 -6.68 2.66
N PRO A 35 17.15 -6.24 1.66
CA PRO A 35 18.47 -6.80 1.41
C PRO A 35 19.42 -6.51 2.58
N SER A 36 20.35 -7.43 2.82
CA SER A 36 21.40 -7.26 3.84
C SER A 36 22.31 -6.06 3.58
N SER A 37 22.40 -5.62 2.33
CA SER A 37 23.09 -4.42 1.88
C SER A 37 22.37 -3.84 0.67
N GLY A 38 22.16 -2.52 0.66
CA GLY A 38 21.48 -1.81 -0.42
C GLY A 38 20.12 -1.25 -0.01
N PRO A 39 19.36 -0.67 -0.97
CA PRO A 39 18.07 -0.06 -0.69
C PRO A 39 16.99 -1.12 -0.43
N VAL A 40 16.05 -0.76 0.44
CA VAL A 40 14.81 -1.50 0.66
C VAL A 40 13.85 -1.22 -0.48
N THR A 41 13.39 -2.25 -1.18
CA THR A 41 12.46 -2.10 -2.31
C THR A 41 11.06 -2.52 -1.88
N VAL A 42 10.05 -1.73 -2.23
CA VAL A 42 8.64 -2.10 -2.02
C VAL A 42 8.01 -2.39 -3.37
N VAL A 43 7.42 -3.58 -3.49
CA VAL A 43 6.75 -4.04 -4.71
C VAL A 43 5.30 -4.36 -4.37
N LEU A 44 4.37 -3.78 -5.11
CA LEU A 44 2.94 -4.08 -5.01
C LEU A 44 2.62 -5.35 -5.77
N ASP A 45 1.58 -6.07 -5.32
CA ASP A 45 1.02 -7.18 -6.07
C ASP A 45 0.60 -6.71 -7.46
N GLY A 46 1.04 -7.43 -8.50
CA GLY A 46 0.99 -6.96 -9.90
C GLY A 46 2.35 -6.51 -10.44
N GLY A 47 3.41 -6.54 -9.62
CA GLY A 47 4.79 -6.34 -10.05
C GLY A 47 5.22 -4.87 -10.15
N TYR A 48 4.39 -3.94 -9.66
CA TYR A 48 4.70 -2.51 -9.67
C TYR A 48 5.64 -2.15 -8.51
N VAL A 49 6.76 -1.52 -8.81
CA VAL A 49 7.69 -1.01 -7.79
C VAL A 49 7.15 0.30 -7.25
N LEU A 50 6.73 0.30 -5.98
CA LEU A 50 6.30 1.52 -5.28
C LEU A 50 7.48 2.48 -5.08
N GLY A 51 8.67 1.93 -4.80
CA GLY A 51 9.89 2.71 -4.66
C GLY A 51 11.03 1.95 -4.00
N GLU A 52 12.17 2.62 -3.96
CA GLU A 52 13.37 2.20 -3.26
C GLU A 52 13.67 3.18 -2.13
N PHE A 53 14.03 2.64 -0.96
CA PHE A 53 14.14 3.40 0.27
C PHE A 53 15.46 3.08 0.96
N HIS A 54 16.06 4.08 1.60
CA HIS A 54 17.33 3.89 2.29
C HIS A 54 17.20 3.03 3.57
N CYS A 55 15.99 2.85 4.11
CA CYS A 55 15.76 2.00 5.29
C CYS A 55 14.32 1.44 5.37
N PRO A 56 14.09 0.38 6.17
CA PRO A 56 12.77 -0.23 6.32
C PRO A 56 11.71 0.73 6.87
N VAL A 57 12.09 1.62 7.79
CA VAL A 57 11.18 2.62 8.38
C VAL A 57 10.64 3.58 7.33
N CYS A 58 11.48 3.99 6.37
CA CYS A 58 11.05 4.83 5.25
C CYS A 58 10.10 4.08 4.33
N ALA A 59 10.37 2.81 4.03
CA ALA A 59 9.45 1.98 3.26
C ALA A 59 8.06 1.91 3.93
N VAL A 60 8.00 1.62 5.24
CA VAL A 60 6.71 1.54 5.97
C VAL A 60 5.98 2.89 5.98
N LYS A 61 6.68 4.02 6.12
CA LYS A 61 6.06 5.35 6.02
C LYS A 61 5.39 5.57 4.66
N HIS A 62 6.05 5.19 3.57
CA HIS A 62 5.49 5.32 2.23
C HIS A 62 4.32 4.35 1.99
N ILE A 63 4.38 3.13 2.53
CA ILE A 63 3.24 2.19 2.53
C ILE A 63 2.05 2.79 3.29
N GLY A 64 2.29 3.41 4.45
CA GLY A 64 1.25 4.11 5.21
C GLY A 64 0.69 5.33 4.48
N LEU A 65 1.52 6.10 3.77
CA LEU A 65 1.02 7.22 2.97
C LEU A 65 0.17 6.74 1.79
N LEU A 66 0.60 5.67 1.12
CA LEU A 66 -0.18 5.01 0.07
C LEU A 66 -1.55 4.56 0.61
N SER A 67 -1.59 4.00 1.81
CA SER A 67 -2.82 3.51 2.43
C SER A 67 -3.83 4.64 2.69
N VAL A 68 -3.36 5.79 3.17
CA VAL A 68 -4.19 7.00 3.38
C VAL A 68 -4.67 7.55 2.05
N ASN A 69 -3.77 7.76 1.08
CA ASN A 69 -4.13 8.30 -0.23
C ASN A 69 -5.18 7.43 -0.93
N PHE A 70 -5.05 6.10 -0.81
CA PHE A 70 -6.01 5.17 -1.37
C PHE A 70 -7.36 5.26 -0.67
N ALA A 71 -7.39 5.32 0.67
CA ALA A 71 -8.63 5.48 1.43
C ALA A 71 -9.32 6.82 1.12
N GLU A 72 -8.57 7.92 0.99
CA GLU A 72 -9.10 9.22 0.57
C GLU A 72 -9.66 9.16 -0.85
N ALA A 73 -8.95 8.54 -1.79
CA ALA A 73 -9.42 8.38 -3.16
C ALA A 73 -10.73 7.55 -3.23
N GLN A 74 -10.84 6.47 -2.45
CA GLN A 74 -12.08 5.69 -2.34
C GLN A 74 -13.23 6.53 -1.77
N ASN A 75 -12.98 7.25 -0.68
CA ASN A 75 -13.99 8.10 -0.03
C ASN A 75 -14.42 9.26 -0.94
N ALA A 76 -13.51 9.84 -1.71
CA ALA A 76 -13.79 10.95 -2.62
C ALA A 76 -14.52 10.51 -3.90
N CYS A 77 -14.21 9.33 -4.44
CA CYS A 77 -14.87 8.83 -5.64
C CYS A 77 -16.25 8.22 -5.39
N GLY A 78 -16.62 7.90 -4.13
CA GLY A 78 -17.93 7.34 -3.79
C GLY A 78 -18.27 6.04 -4.52
N MET A 79 -17.28 5.40 -5.14
CA MET A 79 -17.42 4.24 -6.01
C MET A 79 -16.45 3.18 -5.55
N SER A 80 -16.97 1.98 -5.29
CA SER A 80 -16.13 0.82 -5.10
C SER A 80 -15.28 0.62 -6.36
N TYR A 81 -14.07 0.05 -6.24
CA TYR A 81 -13.30 -0.40 -7.41
C TYR A 81 -14.14 -1.25 -8.38
N TYR A 82 -15.18 -1.92 -7.85
CA TYR A 82 -16.21 -2.64 -8.59
C TYR A 82 -17.06 -1.76 -9.51
N ASP A 83 -17.48 -0.57 -9.07
CA ASP A 83 -18.29 0.36 -9.87
C ASP A 83 -17.46 1.01 -10.98
N HIS A 84 -16.19 1.31 -10.70
CA HIS A 84 -15.28 1.86 -11.71
C HIS A 84 -15.02 0.87 -12.86
N LYS A 85 -14.92 -0.43 -12.55
CA LYS A 85 -14.79 -1.51 -13.54
C LYS A 85 -16.06 -1.69 -14.38
N ARG A 86 -17.25 -1.50 -13.81
CA ARG A 86 -18.54 -1.59 -14.55
C ARG A 86 -18.74 -0.44 -15.53
N GLN A 87 -18.22 0.75 -15.23
CA GLN A 87 -18.33 1.90 -16.14
C GLN A 87 -17.40 1.83 -17.35
N GLN A 88 -16.33 1.04 -17.30
CA GLN A 88 -15.39 0.86 -18.42
C GLN A 88 -15.68 -0.38 -19.30
N LEU A 89 -16.73 -1.15 -18.99
CA LEU A 89 -17.12 -2.36 -19.71
C LEU A 89 -18.49 -2.26 -20.41
N ASN A 90 -19.07 -1.05 -20.49
CA ASN A 90 -20.26 -0.76 -21.29
C ASN A 90 -19.93 0.23 -22.40
#